data_AF-A0A954A4W1-F1
#
_entry.id   AF-A0A954A4W1-F1
#
_cell.length_a   1.000
_cell.length_b   1.000
_cell.length_c   1.000
_cell.angle_alpha   90.00
_cell.angle_beta   90.00
_cell.angle_gamma   90.00
#
_symmetry.space_group_name_H-M   'P 1'
#
loop_
_entity.id
_entity.type
_entity.pdbx_description
1 polymer ?
#
loop_
_entity_poly.entity_id
_entity_poly.type
_entity_poly.pdbx_seq_one_letter_code
_entity_poly.pdbx_strand_id
1 'polypeptide(L)'
;QCGRAAARLEELVASVSGIEREVREARAGDRLTQGLAEVDALRHALRSRRDEALLAKAGAVLVGGVITEHRERSQPRLFRRASELFRAFTQHRYELRVGEADPASKGDPVATFEAIDVTTGDHLATRALSSGTRTQLLLAVRLAFALESVRTATVPFFLDEVLSHSDPERSRAVAESLRHLVRGEGRQVFYLSCQPEEEILFRSIFATPTPGAESETDGLTVIDVARLRGADELDRAPLLPSPHPRELPSPALTPAAFARAAGVARFDMRRGLDAQHIFHLLVPDLELVRTLLGLGIETIGQLRSFSVSDGIESFLDDEQRARVHIEIRVACEFERCWRVGRGRPIDRRALAEAGVRGRYLDSLTDLADTLNGDPDAFLQALDLRVDPRTKGFRNQDQLAAHLESEGFVDHRQMPSPEQRRVELLDRLAEIVATGEIDAEQLDRRLSHLETLVDPKSKKRRSKTPTTEPSS
;
A
#
# COMPACT_ATOMS: atom_id res chain seq x y z
N GLN A 1 66.38 28.53 62.15
CA GLN A 1 65.11 27.91 61.71
C GLN A 1 64.11 28.94 61.16
N CYS A 2 64.05 30.18 61.67
CA CYS A 2 63.12 31.21 61.19
C CYS A 2 63.30 31.64 59.71
N GLY A 3 64.52 31.70 59.18
CA GLY A 3 64.75 32.12 57.78
C GLY A 3 64.24 31.12 56.72
N ARG A 4 64.21 29.82 57.02
CA ARG A 4 63.65 28.80 56.11
C ARG A 4 62.12 28.80 56.12
N ALA A 5 61.50 29.22 57.22
CA ALA A 5 60.05 29.34 57.33
C ALA A 5 59.54 30.58 56.56
N ALA A 6 60.28 31.69 56.60
CA ALA A 6 59.94 32.90 55.84
C ALA A 6 60.03 32.69 54.32
N ALA A 7 61.11 32.07 53.83
CA ALA A 7 61.26 31.75 52.40
C ALA A 7 60.17 30.79 51.89
N ARG A 8 59.75 29.83 52.72
CA ARG A 8 58.69 28.88 52.37
C ARG A 8 57.30 29.52 52.39
N LEU A 9 57.10 30.55 53.22
CA LEU A 9 55.88 31.35 53.23
C LEU A 9 55.79 32.20 51.96
N GLU A 10 56.89 32.84 51.53
CA GLU A 10 56.94 33.61 50.27
C GLU A 10 56.68 32.73 49.04
N GLU A 11 57.25 31.53 49.00
CA GLU A 11 57.02 30.55 47.93
C GLU A 11 55.56 30.08 47.90
N LEU A 12 54.95 29.82 49.06
CA LEU A 12 53.54 29.45 49.16
C LEU A 12 52.61 30.60 48.76
N VAL A 13 52.91 31.83 49.14
CA VAL A 13 52.12 33.02 48.75
C VAL A 13 52.22 33.26 47.25
N ALA A 14 53.39 33.07 46.65
CA ALA A 14 53.57 33.15 45.21
C ALA A 14 52.79 32.04 44.47
N SER A 15 52.79 30.82 45.01
CA SER A 15 52.04 29.68 44.45
C SER A 15 50.53 29.88 44.54
N VAL A 16 50.02 30.35 45.68
CA VAL A 16 48.59 30.68 45.86
C VAL A 16 48.18 31.79 44.90
N SER A 17 48.99 32.84 44.76
CA SER A 17 48.72 33.93 43.81
C SER A 17 48.72 33.44 42.36
N GLY A 18 49.59 32.48 42.01
CA GLY A 18 49.62 31.83 40.70
C GLY A 18 48.36 31.00 40.42
N ILE A 19 47.96 30.16 41.38
CA ILE A 19 46.76 29.32 41.29
C ILE A 19 45.49 30.19 41.25
N GLU A 20 45.41 31.26 42.04
CA GLU A 20 44.28 32.20 42.01
C GLU A 20 44.18 32.98 40.69
N ARG A 21 45.31 33.21 40.01
CA ARG A 21 45.33 33.80 38.67
C ARG A 21 44.84 32.78 37.62
N GLU A 22 45.33 31.54 37.66
CA GLU A 22 44.87 30.48 36.77
C GLU A 22 43.37 30.17 36.95
N VAL A 23 42.88 30.14 38.18
CA VAL A 23 41.44 29.95 38.48
C VAL A 23 40.61 31.14 37.97
N ARG A 24 41.13 32.37 38.06
CA ARG A 24 40.45 33.55 37.48
C ARG A 24 40.45 33.52 35.96
N GLU A 25 41.56 33.13 35.32
CA GLU A 25 41.64 32.99 33.86
C GLU A 25 40.72 31.87 33.35
N ALA A 26 40.62 30.74 34.07
CA ALA A 26 39.70 29.66 33.74
C ALA A 26 38.22 30.04 33.94
N ARG A 27 37.91 30.84 34.99
CA ARG A 27 36.55 31.38 35.23
C ARG A 27 36.19 32.53 34.29
N ALA A 28 37.16 33.29 33.80
CA ALA A 28 37.01 34.33 32.79
C ALA A 28 36.97 33.76 31.36
N GLY A 29 37.24 32.46 31.19
CA GLY A 29 37.17 31.77 29.91
C GLY A 29 35.73 31.69 29.42
N ASP A 30 35.37 32.62 28.53
CA ASP A 30 34.10 32.71 27.79
C ASP A 30 33.61 31.40 27.16
N ARG A 31 34.45 30.34 27.10
CA ARG A 31 34.13 29.05 26.47
C ARG A 31 32.89 28.36 27.02
N LEU A 32 32.65 28.39 28.35
CA LEU A 32 31.44 27.78 28.92
C LEU A 32 30.19 28.60 28.57
N THR A 33 30.26 29.91 28.71
CA THR A 33 29.18 30.84 28.37
C THR A 33 28.85 30.77 26.88
N GLN A 34 29.88 30.72 26.04
CA GLN A 34 29.77 30.61 24.58
C GLN A 34 29.19 29.25 24.18
N GLY A 35 29.62 28.16 24.82
CA GLY A 35 29.04 26.83 24.60
C GLY A 35 27.58 26.72 25.03
N LEU A 36 27.19 27.33 26.16
CA LEU A 36 25.79 27.40 26.59
C LEU A 36 24.94 28.22 25.61
N ALA A 37 25.44 29.37 25.15
CA ALA A 37 24.78 30.19 24.13
C ALA A 37 24.63 29.44 22.80
N GLU A 38 25.63 28.66 22.41
CA GLU A 38 25.62 27.84 21.19
C GLU A 38 24.60 26.69 21.30
N VAL A 39 24.51 26.03 22.46
CA VAL A 39 23.48 25.02 22.74
C VAL A 39 22.08 25.62 22.68
N ASP A 40 21.87 26.80 23.27
CA ASP A 40 20.56 27.45 23.24
C ASP A 40 20.19 27.93 21.84
N ALA A 41 21.15 28.44 21.06
CA ALA A 41 20.96 28.79 19.66
C ALA A 41 20.58 27.56 18.81
N LEU A 42 21.29 26.43 18.98
CA LEU A 42 20.99 25.17 18.30
C LEU A 42 19.61 24.61 18.69
N ARG A 43 19.24 24.68 19.97
CA ARG A 43 17.90 24.29 20.44
C ARG A 43 16.81 25.16 19.83
N HIS A 44 17.04 26.46 19.74
CA HIS A 44 16.08 27.38 19.16
C HIS A 44 15.91 27.10 17.66
N ALA A 45 17.01 26.94 16.93
CA ALA A 45 17.00 26.56 15.52
C ALA A 45 16.28 25.23 15.27
N LEU A 46 16.51 24.21 16.11
CA LEU A 46 15.81 22.92 16.01
C LEU A 46 14.31 23.06 16.25
N ARG A 47 13.89 23.85 17.24
CA ARG A 47 12.47 24.13 17.51
C ARG A 47 11.81 24.84 16.33
N SER A 48 12.44 25.89 15.78
CA SER A 48 11.92 26.59 14.60
C SER A 48 11.78 25.67 13.39
N ARG A 49 12.78 24.81 13.12
CA ARG A 49 12.72 23.82 12.03
C ARG A 49 11.63 22.77 12.24
N ARG A 50 11.45 22.31 13.49
CA ARG A 50 10.35 21.41 13.85
C ARG A 50 9.00 22.07 13.58
N ASP A 51 8.83 23.32 14.00
CA ASP A 51 7.57 24.04 13.86
C ASP A 51 7.23 24.31 12.39
N GLU A 52 8.23 24.69 11.57
CA GLU A 52 8.09 24.77 10.10
C GLU A 52 7.67 23.43 9.49
N ALA A 53 8.33 22.33 9.88
CA ALA A 53 8.02 21.00 9.35
C ALA A 53 6.62 20.50 9.78
N LEU A 54 6.21 20.80 11.01
CA LEU A 54 4.87 20.50 11.51
C LEU A 54 3.82 21.31 10.75
N LEU A 55 4.06 22.60 10.50
CA LEU A 55 3.18 23.45 9.71
C LEU A 55 3.06 22.95 8.26
N ALA A 56 4.18 22.59 7.63
CA ALA A 56 4.19 22.04 6.28
C ALA A 56 3.45 20.69 6.20
N LYS A 57 3.64 19.80 7.17
CA LYS A 57 2.89 18.54 7.26
C LYS A 57 1.39 18.78 7.48
N ALA A 58 1.03 19.68 8.39
CA ALA A 58 -0.37 20.05 8.62
C ALA A 58 -0.99 20.65 7.35
N GLY A 59 -0.27 21.53 6.65
CA GLY A 59 -0.67 22.07 5.37
C GLY A 59 -0.88 20.99 4.30
N ALA A 60 0.05 20.04 4.17
CA ALA A 60 -0.08 18.93 3.24
C ALA A 60 -1.28 18.01 3.56
N VAL A 61 -1.54 17.74 4.85
CA VAL A 61 -2.71 16.99 5.31
C VAL A 61 -4.00 17.74 5.00
N LEU A 62 -4.06 19.04 5.31
CA LEU A 62 -5.23 19.88 5.05
C LEU A 62 -5.50 20.03 3.55
N VAL A 63 -4.47 20.33 2.75
CA VAL A 63 -4.59 20.43 1.29
C VAL A 63 -4.96 19.09 0.68
N GLY A 64 -4.33 18.00 1.12
CA GLY A 64 -4.68 16.64 0.69
C GLY A 64 -6.14 16.29 1.04
N GLY A 65 -6.58 16.66 2.24
CA GLY A 65 -7.96 16.51 2.71
C GLY A 65 -8.94 17.33 1.88
N VAL A 66 -8.66 18.62 1.65
CA VAL A 66 -9.49 19.51 0.82
C VAL A 66 -9.54 19.03 -0.63
N ILE A 67 -8.43 18.58 -1.20
CA ILE A 67 -8.41 18.01 -2.56
C ILE A 67 -9.24 16.73 -2.62
N THR A 68 -9.12 15.86 -1.61
CA THR A 68 -9.88 14.60 -1.54
C THR A 68 -11.36 14.88 -1.35
N GLU A 69 -11.74 15.73 -0.39
CA GLU A 69 -13.13 16.15 -0.13
C GLU A 69 -13.72 16.91 -1.30
N HIS A 70 -12.97 17.82 -1.93
CA HIS A 70 -13.40 18.53 -3.13
C HIS A 70 -13.61 17.55 -4.28
N ARG A 71 -12.76 16.54 -4.45
CA ARG A 71 -12.98 15.48 -5.44
C ARG A 71 -14.22 14.66 -5.10
N GLU A 72 -14.36 14.18 -3.87
CA GLU A 72 -15.52 13.40 -3.43
C GLU A 72 -16.85 14.16 -3.59
N ARG A 73 -16.85 15.47 -3.31
CA ARG A 73 -18.04 16.34 -3.43
C ARG A 73 -18.29 16.84 -4.85
N SER A 74 -17.25 17.08 -5.63
CA SER A 74 -17.35 17.69 -6.96
C SER A 74 -17.33 16.68 -8.09
N GLN A 75 -16.92 15.43 -7.82
CA GLN A 75 -17.00 14.35 -8.79
C GLN A 75 -18.48 14.00 -9.01
N PRO A 76 -18.99 14.12 -10.25
CA PRO A 76 -20.35 13.71 -10.57
C PRO A 76 -20.64 12.31 -10.03
N ARG A 77 -21.84 12.11 -9.45
CA ARG A 77 -22.28 10.82 -8.86
C ARG A 77 -22.02 9.63 -9.78
N LEU A 78 -22.16 9.84 -11.08
CA LEU A 78 -21.78 8.90 -12.14
C LEU A 78 -20.37 8.33 -11.98
N PHE A 79 -19.35 9.17 -11.80
CA PHE A 79 -17.97 8.67 -11.76
C PHE A 79 -17.63 8.00 -10.43
N ARG A 80 -18.26 8.45 -9.33
CA ARG A 80 -18.17 7.74 -8.05
C ARG A 80 -18.73 6.32 -8.20
N ARG A 81 -19.94 6.23 -8.78
CA ARG A 81 -20.58 4.95 -9.05
C ARG A 81 -19.81 4.06 -10.02
N ALA A 82 -19.22 4.66 -11.05
CA ALA A 82 -18.34 3.95 -11.99
C ALA A 82 -17.08 3.43 -11.29
N SER A 83 -16.50 4.19 -10.37
CA SER A 83 -15.34 3.76 -9.59
C SER A 83 -15.67 2.61 -8.64
N GLU A 84 -16.85 2.63 -7.99
CA GLU A 84 -17.34 1.53 -7.15
C GLU A 84 -17.48 0.23 -7.97
N LEU A 85 -18.19 0.30 -9.09
CA LEU A 85 -18.38 -0.86 -9.99
C LEU A 85 -17.05 -1.36 -10.56
N PHE A 86 -16.15 -0.44 -10.95
CA PHE A 86 -14.86 -0.82 -11.51
C PHE A 86 -13.95 -1.51 -10.48
N ARG A 87 -13.94 -1.04 -9.22
CA ARG A 87 -13.28 -1.74 -8.11
C ARG A 87 -13.86 -3.13 -7.94
N ALA A 88 -15.18 -3.28 -7.87
CA ALA A 88 -15.84 -4.58 -7.68
C ALA A 88 -15.52 -5.56 -8.84
N PHE A 89 -15.64 -5.13 -10.09
CA PHE A 89 -15.33 -5.96 -11.27
C PHE A 89 -13.87 -6.40 -11.33
N THR A 90 -12.96 -5.63 -10.74
CA THR A 90 -11.52 -5.90 -10.74
C THR A 90 -11.01 -6.47 -9.42
N GLN A 91 -11.91 -6.97 -8.55
CA GLN A 91 -11.56 -7.50 -7.22
C GLN A 91 -10.68 -6.52 -6.44
N HIS A 92 -11.07 -5.24 -6.47
CA HIS A 92 -10.42 -4.12 -5.80
C HIS A 92 -8.97 -3.86 -6.23
N ARG A 93 -8.53 -4.41 -7.38
CA ARG A 93 -7.18 -4.17 -7.92
C ARG A 93 -7.05 -2.78 -8.57
N TYR A 94 -8.09 -2.29 -9.20
CA TYR A 94 -8.03 -1.01 -9.91
C TYR A 94 -8.99 0.03 -9.34
N GLU A 95 -8.52 1.27 -9.26
CA GLU A 95 -9.33 2.45 -8.95
C GLU A 95 -9.48 3.34 -10.20
N LEU A 96 -10.68 3.85 -10.44
CA LEU A 96 -10.92 4.77 -11.54
C LEU A 96 -10.53 6.19 -11.15
N ARG A 97 -9.68 6.81 -11.97
CA ARG A 97 -9.41 8.25 -11.97
C ARG A 97 -9.94 8.89 -13.22
N VAL A 98 -10.55 10.06 -13.04
CA VAL A 98 -10.96 10.92 -14.13
C VAL A 98 -9.98 12.08 -14.13
N GLY A 99 -9.14 12.13 -15.16
CA GLY A 99 -8.24 13.25 -15.39
C GLY A 99 -9.04 14.51 -15.77
N GLU A 100 -8.56 15.66 -15.28
CA GLU A 100 -9.01 16.93 -15.81
C GLU A 100 -8.50 17.06 -17.25
N ALA A 101 -9.36 17.58 -18.14
CA ALA A 101 -8.98 17.78 -19.53
C ALA A 101 -7.75 18.69 -19.62
N ASP A 102 -6.79 18.33 -20.48
CA ASP A 102 -5.60 19.15 -20.73
C ASP A 102 -6.05 20.56 -21.17
N PRO A 103 -5.74 21.62 -20.39
CA PRO A 103 -6.13 22.98 -20.73
C PRO A 103 -5.51 23.49 -22.04
N ALA A 104 -4.49 22.80 -22.58
CA ALA A 104 -3.88 23.09 -23.87
C ALA A 104 -4.54 22.35 -25.05
N SER A 105 -5.46 21.41 -24.81
CA SER A 105 -6.14 20.67 -25.87
C SER A 105 -7.12 21.59 -26.61
N LYS A 106 -6.84 21.86 -27.88
CA LYS A 106 -7.76 22.58 -28.79
C LYS A 106 -8.92 21.65 -29.18
N GLY A 107 -9.91 21.55 -28.31
CA GLY A 107 -11.15 20.79 -28.52
C GLY A 107 -12.06 20.87 -27.29
N ASP A 108 -13.25 20.27 -27.36
CA ASP A 108 -14.07 20.09 -26.16
C ASP A 108 -13.26 19.30 -25.12
N PRO A 109 -13.30 19.69 -23.83
CA PRO A 109 -12.57 19.00 -22.78
C PRO A 109 -13.07 17.55 -22.67
N VAL A 110 -12.34 16.61 -23.23
CA VAL A 110 -12.63 15.18 -23.09
C VAL A 110 -12.02 14.73 -21.76
N ALA A 111 -12.88 14.38 -20.81
CA ALA A 111 -12.46 13.72 -19.58
C ALA A 111 -11.68 12.44 -19.92
N THR A 112 -10.45 12.34 -19.42
CA THR A 112 -9.61 11.15 -19.65
C THR A 112 -9.81 10.16 -18.52
N PHE A 113 -9.98 8.88 -18.84
CA PHE A 113 -10.05 7.82 -17.84
C PHE A 113 -8.68 7.19 -17.63
N GLU A 114 -8.24 7.18 -16.38
CA GLU A 114 -7.05 6.50 -15.92
C GLU A 114 -7.46 5.45 -14.88
N ALA A 115 -6.75 4.34 -14.85
CA ALA A 115 -6.87 3.33 -13.80
C ALA A 115 -5.61 3.38 -12.94
N ILE A 116 -5.76 3.42 -11.62
CA ILE A 116 -4.65 3.22 -10.69
C ILE A 116 -4.63 1.73 -10.31
N ASP A 117 -3.53 1.03 -10.58
CA ASP A 117 -3.29 -0.30 -9.99
C ASP A 117 -2.92 -0.11 -8.52
N VAL A 118 -3.78 -0.51 -7.58
CA VAL A 118 -3.55 -0.26 -6.15
C VAL A 118 -2.43 -1.11 -5.57
N THR A 119 -1.97 -2.14 -6.30
CA THR A 119 -0.89 -3.03 -5.84
C THR A 119 0.49 -2.45 -6.17
N THR A 120 0.63 -1.80 -7.33
CA THR A 120 1.90 -1.17 -7.76
C THR A 120 1.91 0.34 -7.57
N GLY A 121 0.75 0.97 -7.48
CA GLY A 121 0.57 2.43 -7.51
C GLY A 121 0.64 3.03 -8.93
N ASP A 122 0.67 2.20 -9.98
CA ASP A 122 0.81 2.67 -11.35
C ASP A 122 -0.45 3.34 -11.88
N HIS A 123 -0.25 4.49 -12.54
CA HIS A 123 -1.29 5.17 -13.29
C HIS A 123 -1.30 4.67 -14.74
N LEU A 124 -2.38 3.99 -15.13
CA LEU A 124 -2.54 3.37 -16.43
C LEU A 124 -3.61 4.11 -17.23
N ALA A 125 -3.21 4.73 -18.34
CA ALA A 125 -4.16 5.21 -19.33
C ALA A 125 -4.99 4.04 -19.90
N THR A 126 -6.20 4.31 -20.39
CA THR A 126 -7.11 3.28 -20.94
C THR A 126 -6.44 2.39 -22.01
N ARG A 127 -5.52 2.95 -22.79
CA ARG A 127 -4.76 2.24 -23.84
C ARG A 127 -3.74 1.23 -23.29
N ALA A 128 -3.25 1.44 -22.07
CA ALA A 128 -2.30 0.57 -21.39
C ALA A 128 -2.97 -0.59 -20.63
N LEU A 129 -4.30 -0.55 -20.49
CA LEU A 129 -5.08 -1.64 -19.89
C LEU A 129 -5.16 -2.85 -20.81
N SER A 130 -5.20 -4.04 -20.19
CA SER A 130 -5.54 -5.29 -20.88
C SER A 130 -6.94 -5.20 -21.51
N SER A 131 -7.19 -5.97 -22.57
CA SER A 131 -8.50 -5.98 -23.26
C SER A 131 -9.64 -6.23 -22.26
N GLY A 132 -9.53 -7.26 -21.41
CA GLY A 132 -10.55 -7.58 -20.40
C GLY A 132 -10.75 -6.46 -19.38
N THR A 133 -9.67 -5.86 -18.86
CA THR A 133 -9.77 -4.74 -17.89
C THR A 133 -10.42 -3.51 -18.53
N ARG A 134 -10.13 -3.25 -19.81
CA ARG A 134 -10.77 -2.17 -20.56
C ARG A 134 -12.28 -2.42 -20.74
N THR A 135 -12.68 -3.66 -21.02
CA THR A 135 -14.09 -4.06 -21.11
C THR A 135 -14.80 -3.87 -19.76
N GLN A 136 -14.17 -4.27 -18.65
CA GLN A 136 -14.69 -4.06 -17.30
C GLN A 136 -14.88 -2.58 -16.97
N LEU A 137 -13.90 -1.72 -17.32
CA LEU A 137 -14.03 -0.27 -17.15
C LEU A 137 -15.20 0.30 -17.97
N LEU A 138 -15.31 -0.09 -19.24
CA LEU A 138 -16.40 0.37 -20.11
C LEU A 138 -17.77 -0.07 -19.56
N LEU A 139 -17.88 -1.30 -19.08
CA LEU A 139 -19.08 -1.82 -18.44
C LEU A 139 -19.44 -1.02 -17.19
N ALA A 140 -18.45 -0.76 -16.31
CA ALA A 140 -18.65 -0.03 -15.06
C ALA A 140 -19.18 1.39 -15.32
N VAL A 141 -18.57 2.11 -16.27
CA VAL A 141 -19.00 3.46 -16.65
C VAL A 141 -20.41 3.44 -17.27
N ARG A 142 -20.73 2.49 -18.15
CA ARG A 142 -22.05 2.39 -18.78
C ARG A 142 -23.16 2.07 -17.78
N LEU A 143 -22.91 1.12 -16.88
CA LEU A 143 -23.85 0.78 -15.81
C LEU A 143 -24.04 1.95 -14.86
N ALA A 144 -22.96 2.61 -14.45
CA ALA A 144 -23.05 3.80 -13.60
C ALA A 144 -23.85 4.93 -14.27
N PHE A 145 -23.60 5.20 -15.55
CA PHE A 145 -24.37 6.18 -16.31
C PHE A 145 -25.86 5.84 -16.30
N ALA A 146 -26.22 4.59 -16.59
CA ALA A 146 -27.61 4.16 -16.64
C ALA A 146 -28.28 4.12 -15.25
N LEU A 147 -27.55 3.73 -14.20
CA LEU A 147 -28.04 3.76 -12.82
C LEU A 147 -28.32 5.20 -12.34
N GLU A 148 -27.48 6.16 -12.72
CA GLU A 148 -27.61 7.57 -12.29
C GLU A 148 -28.55 8.40 -13.20
N SER A 149 -28.76 7.97 -14.44
CA SER A 149 -29.60 8.70 -15.41
C SER A 149 -31.09 8.57 -15.12
N VAL A 150 -31.52 7.51 -14.42
CA VAL A 150 -32.95 7.23 -14.20
C VAL A 150 -33.36 7.54 -12.77
N ARG A 151 -34.08 8.67 -12.60
CA ARG A 151 -34.49 9.20 -11.28
C ARG A 151 -35.87 8.75 -10.80
N THR A 152 -36.73 8.29 -11.69
CA THR A 152 -38.17 8.06 -11.41
C THR A 152 -38.67 6.66 -11.76
N ALA A 153 -37.85 5.81 -12.37
CA ALA A 153 -38.21 4.44 -12.74
C ALA A 153 -37.00 3.49 -12.63
N THR A 154 -37.24 2.21 -12.40
CA THR A 154 -36.22 1.17 -12.51
C THR A 154 -36.27 0.58 -13.91
N VAL A 155 -35.31 0.95 -14.77
CA VAL A 155 -35.18 0.33 -16.10
C VAL A 155 -34.41 -1.00 -16.01
N PRO A 156 -34.82 -2.02 -16.77
CA PRO A 156 -34.06 -3.26 -16.87
C PRO A 156 -32.76 -3.05 -17.65
N PHE A 157 -31.72 -3.80 -17.28
CA PHE A 157 -30.47 -3.86 -18.03
C PHE A 157 -30.49 -5.01 -19.03
N PHE A 158 -30.00 -4.75 -20.25
CA PHE A 158 -29.72 -5.78 -21.24
C PHE A 158 -28.22 -5.85 -21.47
N LEU A 159 -27.62 -7.00 -21.20
CA LEU A 159 -26.21 -7.27 -21.32
C LEU A 159 -26.03 -8.38 -22.36
N ASP A 160 -25.26 -8.12 -23.41
CA ASP A 160 -25.03 -9.05 -24.51
C ASP A 160 -23.56 -9.46 -24.53
N GLU A 161 -23.28 -10.74 -24.23
CA GLU A 161 -21.95 -11.38 -24.26
C GLU A 161 -20.83 -10.58 -23.56
N VAL A 162 -21.15 -9.93 -22.46
CA VAL A 162 -20.24 -9.00 -21.79
C VAL A 162 -19.01 -9.71 -21.18
N LEU A 163 -19.13 -10.99 -20.86
CA LEU A 163 -18.05 -11.78 -20.25
C LEU A 163 -17.23 -12.60 -21.26
N SER A 164 -17.56 -12.54 -22.55
CA SER A 164 -16.97 -13.35 -23.62
C SER A 164 -15.43 -13.30 -23.74
N HIS A 165 -14.81 -12.22 -23.28
CA HIS A 165 -13.34 -11.99 -23.33
C HIS A 165 -12.71 -11.90 -21.93
N SER A 166 -13.43 -12.33 -20.89
CA SER A 166 -12.95 -12.34 -19.51
C SER A 166 -12.42 -13.71 -19.13
N ASP A 167 -11.34 -13.75 -18.34
CA ASP A 167 -10.92 -14.98 -17.68
C ASP A 167 -11.94 -15.38 -16.59
N PRO A 168 -11.93 -16.64 -16.12
CA PRO A 168 -12.91 -17.15 -15.16
C PRO A 168 -13.02 -16.33 -13.86
N GLU A 169 -11.90 -15.82 -13.35
CA GLU A 169 -11.86 -15.02 -12.12
C GLU A 169 -12.56 -13.67 -12.34
N ARG A 170 -12.26 -13.01 -13.46
CA ARG A 170 -12.91 -11.75 -13.87
C ARG A 170 -14.40 -11.94 -14.17
N SER A 171 -14.78 -13.01 -14.86
CA SER A 171 -16.17 -13.33 -15.15
C SER A 171 -16.97 -13.52 -13.86
N ARG A 172 -16.38 -14.22 -12.88
CA ARG A 172 -16.97 -14.40 -11.56
C ARG A 172 -17.17 -13.07 -10.84
N ALA A 173 -16.16 -12.20 -10.79
CA ALA A 173 -16.26 -10.90 -10.12
C ALA A 173 -17.38 -10.02 -10.71
N VAL A 174 -17.51 -9.99 -12.04
CA VAL A 174 -18.61 -9.27 -12.70
C VAL A 174 -19.96 -9.91 -12.37
N ALA A 175 -20.08 -11.23 -12.43
CA ALA A 175 -21.32 -11.93 -12.13
C ALA A 175 -21.76 -11.77 -10.65
N GLU A 176 -20.83 -11.76 -9.70
CA GLU A 176 -21.10 -11.45 -8.28
C GLU A 176 -21.59 -10.01 -8.10
N SER A 177 -21.00 -9.07 -8.83
CA SER A 177 -21.43 -7.67 -8.83
C SER A 177 -22.81 -7.49 -9.46
N LEU A 178 -23.13 -8.23 -10.54
CA LEU A 178 -24.48 -8.25 -11.11
C LEU A 178 -25.50 -8.84 -10.12
N ARG A 179 -25.15 -9.92 -9.40
CA ARG A 179 -25.99 -10.45 -8.32
C ARG A 179 -26.26 -9.39 -7.26
N HIS A 180 -25.26 -8.59 -6.89
CA HIS A 180 -25.45 -7.49 -5.93
C HIS A 180 -26.43 -6.43 -6.48
N LEU A 181 -26.32 -6.04 -7.75
CA LEU A 181 -27.30 -5.14 -8.38
C LEU A 181 -28.73 -5.73 -8.37
N VAL A 182 -28.88 -7.03 -8.61
CA VAL A 182 -30.18 -7.71 -8.63
C VAL A 182 -30.78 -7.82 -7.23
N ARG A 183 -30.04 -8.39 -6.26
CA ARG A 183 -30.53 -8.65 -4.90
C ARG A 183 -30.47 -7.45 -3.97
N GLY A 184 -29.43 -6.62 -4.08
CA GLY A 184 -29.21 -5.47 -3.20
C GLY A 184 -29.97 -4.22 -3.64
N GLU A 185 -30.04 -3.97 -4.95
CA GLU A 185 -30.68 -2.76 -5.50
C GLU A 185 -32.01 -3.03 -6.23
N GLY A 186 -32.45 -4.29 -6.28
CA GLY A 186 -33.72 -4.66 -6.91
C GLY A 186 -33.73 -4.43 -8.43
N ARG A 187 -32.58 -4.50 -9.10
CA ARG A 187 -32.47 -4.29 -10.56
C ARG A 187 -32.83 -5.55 -11.32
N GLN A 188 -33.57 -5.40 -12.42
CA GLN A 188 -33.78 -6.49 -13.37
C GLN A 188 -32.64 -6.47 -14.41
N VAL A 189 -32.02 -7.64 -14.63
CA VAL A 189 -30.93 -7.81 -15.61
C VAL A 189 -31.27 -8.97 -16.54
N PHE A 190 -31.30 -8.70 -17.84
CA PHE A 190 -31.33 -9.68 -18.91
C PHE A 190 -29.91 -9.86 -19.42
N TYR A 191 -29.35 -11.05 -19.22
CA TYR A 191 -28.02 -11.41 -19.69
C TYR A 191 -28.15 -12.41 -20.83
N LEU A 192 -27.68 -12.03 -22.01
CA LEU A 192 -27.71 -12.82 -23.23
C LEU A 192 -26.32 -13.41 -23.46
N SER A 193 -26.27 -14.71 -23.65
CA SER A 193 -25.03 -15.43 -23.89
C SER A 193 -25.25 -16.65 -24.76
N CYS A 194 -24.24 -16.95 -25.58
CA CYS A 194 -24.12 -18.21 -26.29
C CYS A 194 -23.18 -19.21 -25.58
N GLN A 195 -22.57 -18.83 -24.45
CA GLN A 195 -21.59 -19.63 -23.71
C GLN A 195 -22.25 -20.39 -22.55
N PRO A 196 -22.34 -21.73 -22.58
CA PRO A 196 -23.02 -22.45 -21.53
C PRO A 196 -22.23 -22.49 -20.21
N GLU A 197 -20.92 -22.19 -20.23
CA GLU A 197 -20.11 -22.01 -19.01
C GLU A 197 -20.60 -20.82 -18.17
N GLU A 198 -21.11 -19.76 -18.82
CA GLU A 198 -21.64 -18.59 -18.12
C GLU A 198 -22.95 -18.92 -17.39
N GLU A 199 -23.79 -19.81 -17.93
CA GLU A 199 -24.98 -20.33 -17.22
C GLU A 199 -24.56 -21.01 -15.91
N ILE A 200 -23.57 -21.91 -15.97
CA ILE A 200 -23.05 -22.63 -14.80
C ILE A 200 -22.51 -21.64 -13.77
N LEU A 201 -21.75 -20.63 -14.22
CA LEU A 201 -21.22 -19.58 -13.38
C LEU A 201 -22.35 -18.84 -12.63
N PHE A 202 -23.35 -18.33 -13.35
CA PHE A 202 -24.48 -17.61 -12.74
C PHE A 202 -25.25 -18.50 -11.77
N ARG A 203 -25.53 -19.76 -12.12
CA ARG A 203 -26.17 -20.71 -11.19
C ARG A 203 -25.36 -20.87 -9.90
N SER A 204 -24.05 -21.03 -9.98
CA SER A 204 -23.19 -21.19 -8.79
C SER A 204 -23.21 -19.96 -7.88
N ILE A 205 -23.22 -18.75 -8.47
CA ILE A 205 -23.20 -17.48 -7.74
C ILE A 205 -24.55 -17.20 -7.07
N PHE A 206 -25.65 -17.48 -7.77
CA PHE A 206 -26.99 -17.27 -7.23
C PHE A 206 -27.43 -18.36 -6.25
N ALA A 207 -26.88 -19.58 -6.35
CA ALA A 207 -27.09 -20.66 -5.38
C ALA A 207 -26.47 -20.35 -4.00
N THR A 208 -25.52 -19.41 -3.93
CA THR A 208 -24.93 -19.00 -2.65
C THR A 208 -26.01 -18.24 -1.83
N PRO A 209 -26.40 -18.76 -0.65
CA PRO A 209 -27.46 -18.15 0.15
C PRO A 209 -27.05 -16.75 0.64
N THR A 210 -27.99 -15.81 0.59
CA THR A 210 -27.84 -14.48 1.17
C THR A 210 -28.55 -14.49 2.53
N PRO A 211 -27.96 -13.92 3.60
CA PRO A 211 -28.64 -13.83 4.90
C PRO A 211 -30.01 -13.16 4.73
N GLY A 212 -31.10 -13.89 5.06
CA GLY A 212 -32.48 -13.39 4.95
C GLY A 212 -33.24 -13.74 3.66
N ALA A 213 -32.67 -14.50 2.71
CA ALA A 213 -33.40 -14.96 1.52
C ALA A 213 -34.26 -16.20 1.80
N GLU A 214 -35.52 -16.20 1.35
CA GLU A 214 -36.48 -17.29 1.56
C GLU A 214 -36.25 -18.52 0.65
N SER A 215 -35.40 -18.41 -0.38
CA SER A 215 -35.08 -19.52 -1.30
C SER A 215 -33.68 -19.46 -1.91
N GLU A 216 -33.07 -20.62 -2.14
CA GLU A 216 -31.71 -20.80 -2.70
C GLU A 216 -31.54 -20.33 -4.15
N THR A 217 -32.64 -20.09 -4.89
CA THR A 217 -32.62 -19.68 -6.31
C THR A 217 -33.28 -18.34 -6.59
N ASP A 218 -33.61 -17.58 -5.54
CA ASP A 218 -34.33 -16.32 -5.71
C ASP A 218 -33.48 -15.31 -6.49
N GLY A 219 -34.05 -14.79 -7.58
CA GLY A 219 -33.42 -13.80 -8.47
C GLY A 219 -32.71 -14.31 -9.74
N LEU A 220 -32.72 -15.61 -10.07
CA LEU A 220 -32.18 -16.12 -11.35
C LEU A 220 -33.22 -16.93 -12.15
N THR A 221 -33.46 -16.52 -13.39
CA THR A 221 -34.27 -17.28 -14.37
C THR A 221 -33.41 -17.57 -15.60
N VAL A 222 -33.28 -18.84 -15.96
CA VAL A 222 -32.54 -19.27 -17.16
C VAL A 222 -33.53 -19.63 -18.26
N ILE A 223 -33.38 -18.99 -19.42
CA ILE A 223 -34.22 -19.23 -20.60
C ILE A 223 -33.35 -19.80 -21.71
N ASP A 224 -33.57 -21.06 -22.03
CA ASP A 224 -32.91 -21.74 -23.14
C ASP A 224 -33.67 -21.48 -24.45
N VAL A 225 -33.20 -20.51 -25.22
CA VAL A 225 -33.84 -20.08 -26.48
C VAL A 225 -33.81 -21.19 -27.53
N ALA A 226 -32.76 -22.02 -27.56
CA ALA A 226 -32.65 -23.13 -28.51
C ALA A 226 -33.72 -24.20 -28.23
N ARG A 227 -33.90 -24.55 -26.96
CA ARG A 227 -34.95 -25.47 -26.52
C ARG A 227 -36.35 -24.94 -26.82
N LEU A 228 -36.59 -23.64 -26.60
CA LEU A 228 -37.87 -23.00 -26.94
C LEU A 228 -38.18 -23.00 -28.45
N ARG A 229 -37.14 -23.01 -29.30
CA ARG A 229 -37.27 -23.09 -30.76
C ARG A 229 -37.38 -24.52 -31.29
N GLY A 230 -37.34 -25.53 -30.41
CA GLY A 230 -37.39 -26.94 -30.80
C GLY A 230 -36.13 -27.45 -31.48
N ALA A 231 -34.97 -26.84 -31.22
CA ALA A 231 -33.69 -27.38 -31.67
C ALA A 231 -33.28 -28.60 -30.82
N ASP A 232 -32.77 -29.66 -31.46
CA ASP A 232 -32.33 -30.89 -30.80
C ASP A 232 -31.07 -30.68 -29.95
N GLU A 233 -30.94 -31.43 -28.85
CA GLU A 233 -29.78 -31.40 -27.94
C GLU A 233 -28.45 -31.82 -28.60
N LEU A 234 -28.51 -32.48 -29.76
CA LEU A 234 -27.38 -33.11 -30.46
C LEU A 234 -26.35 -32.14 -31.07
N ASP A 235 -26.68 -30.85 -31.24
CA ASP A 235 -25.75 -29.82 -31.76
C ASP A 235 -24.99 -29.08 -30.64
N ARG A 236 -25.17 -29.46 -29.37
CA ARG A 236 -24.43 -28.84 -28.26
C ARG A 236 -23.00 -29.36 -28.24
N ALA A 237 -22.05 -28.47 -28.53
CA ALA A 237 -20.65 -28.74 -28.26
C ALA A 237 -20.51 -29.20 -26.79
N PRO A 238 -19.77 -30.28 -26.51
CA PRO A 238 -19.59 -30.73 -25.14
C PRO A 238 -18.98 -29.59 -24.34
N LEU A 239 -19.67 -29.24 -23.24
CA LEU A 239 -19.17 -28.32 -22.24
C LEU A 239 -17.80 -28.78 -21.78
N LEU A 240 -16.76 -28.04 -22.15
CA LEU A 240 -15.47 -28.22 -21.50
C LEU A 240 -15.68 -27.83 -20.04
N PRO A 241 -15.25 -28.66 -19.07
CA PRO A 241 -15.39 -28.31 -17.67
C PRO A 241 -14.75 -26.95 -17.45
N SER A 242 -15.53 -25.99 -16.96
CA SER A 242 -15.01 -24.70 -16.52
C SER A 242 -13.88 -25.00 -15.51
N PRO A 243 -12.75 -24.29 -15.56
CA PRO A 243 -11.68 -24.49 -14.60
C PRO A 243 -12.28 -24.40 -13.19
N HIS A 244 -12.09 -25.45 -12.41
CA HIS A 244 -12.63 -25.53 -11.06
C HIS A 244 -12.18 -24.30 -10.26
N PRO A 245 -13.05 -23.69 -9.44
CA PRO A 245 -12.66 -22.63 -8.54
C PRO A 245 -11.41 -23.05 -7.78
N ARG A 246 -10.43 -22.15 -7.66
CA ARG A 246 -9.20 -22.42 -6.92
C ARG A 246 -9.58 -22.93 -5.52
N GLU A 247 -9.19 -24.16 -5.20
CA GLU A 247 -9.44 -24.71 -3.86
C GLU A 247 -8.68 -23.88 -2.83
N LEU A 248 -9.43 -23.20 -1.96
CA LEU A 248 -8.84 -22.42 -0.89
C LEU A 248 -8.34 -23.34 0.22
N PRO A 249 -7.14 -23.10 0.77
CA PRO A 249 -6.58 -23.93 1.81
C PRO A 249 -7.41 -23.91 3.09
N SER A 250 -7.43 -25.04 3.79
CA SER A 250 -8.15 -25.16 5.06
C SER A 250 -7.52 -24.27 6.15
N PRO A 251 -8.35 -23.52 6.91
CA PRO A 251 -7.90 -22.66 8.00
C PRO A 251 -7.43 -23.45 9.23
N ALA A 252 -7.75 -24.76 9.31
CA ALA A 252 -7.27 -25.64 10.36
C ALA A 252 -5.77 -26.00 10.22
N LEU A 253 -5.13 -25.61 9.12
CA LEU A 253 -3.70 -25.82 8.90
C LEU A 253 -2.87 -24.90 9.80
N THR A 254 -1.61 -25.27 10.03
CA THR A 254 -0.65 -24.33 10.63
C THR A 254 -0.44 -23.13 9.70
N PRO A 255 -0.15 -21.91 10.20
CA PRO A 255 0.07 -20.74 9.35
C PRO A 255 1.12 -20.97 8.26
N ALA A 256 2.20 -21.70 8.55
CA ALA A 256 3.24 -22.02 7.57
C ALA A 256 2.76 -23.00 6.49
N ALA A 257 1.90 -23.97 6.83
CA ALA A 257 1.30 -24.88 5.85
C ALA A 257 0.25 -24.17 5.00
N PHE A 258 -0.58 -23.32 5.62
CA PHE A 258 -1.54 -22.46 4.93
C PHE A 258 -0.83 -21.55 3.90
N ALA A 259 0.25 -20.86 4.31
CA ALA A 259 1.01 -19.98 3.42
C ALA A 259 1.56 -20.71 2.19
N ARG A 260 2.06 -21.95 2.35
CA ARG A 260 2.54 -22.76 1.22
C ARG A 260 1.41 -23.19 0.31
N ALA A 261 0.28 -23.63 0.87
CA ALA A 261 -0.87 -24.08 0.08
C ALA A 261 -1.55 -22.92 -0.67
N ALA A 262 -1.61 -21.74 -0.06
CA ALA A 262 -2.09 -20.51 -0.70
C ALA A 262 -1.09 -19.92 -1.71
N GLY A 263 0.16 -20.40 -1.76
CA GLY A 263 1.19 -19.83 -2.64
C GLY A 263 1.65 -18.44 -2.21
N VAL A 264 1.62 -18.14 -0.92
CA VAL A 264 1.97 -16.82 -0.37
C VAL A 264 3.43 -16.50 -0.66
N ALA A 265 3.64 -15.45 -1.46
CA ALA A 265 4.96 -14.93 -1.74
C ALA A 265 5.67 -14.44 -0.46
N ARG A 266 7.00 -14.51 -0.45
CA ARG A 266 7.80 -13.98 0.65
C ARG A 266 7.56 -12.47 0.78
N PHE A 267 7.43 -12.01 2.03
CA PHE A 267 7.29 -10.59 2.32
C PHE A 267 8.53 -9.81 1.88
N ASP A 268 8.31 -8.72 1.13
CA ASP A 268 9.35 -7.81 0.66
C ASP A 268 8.85 -6.36 0.65
N MET A 269 9.17 -5.61 1.71
CA MET A 269 8.75 -4.23 1.88
C MET A 269 9.26 -3.27 0.79
N ARG A 270 10.31 -3.64 0.02
CA ARG A 270 10.81 -2.79 -1.08
C ARG A 270 9.84 -2.70 -2.25
N ARG A 271 9.00 -3.72 -2.44
CA ARG A 271 7.90 -3.71 -3.41
C ARG A 271 6.70 -2.87 -2.95
N GLY A 272 6.79 -2.26 -1.76
CA GLY A 272 5.70 -1.54 -1.11
C GLY A 272 4.78 -2.47 -0.33
N LEU A 273 4.11 -1.92 0.68
CA LEU A 273 3.17 -2.63 1.53
C LEU A 273 1.97 -3.16 0.72
N ASP A 274 1.47 -2.36 -0.22
CA ASP A 274 0.26 -2.68 -0.97
C ASP A 274 0.42 -3.89 -1.90
N ALA A 275 1.64 -4.19 -2.35
CA ALA A 275 1.97 -5.36 -3.15
C ALA A 275 2.05 -6.66 -2.33
N GLN A 276 2.06 -6.58 -1.00
CA GLN A 276 2.23 -7.75 -0.13
C GLN A 276 0.92 -8.52 0.03
N HIS A 277 1.04 -9.83 0.25
CA HIS A 277 -0.11 -10.69 0.48
C HIS A 277 -0.75 -10.46 1.87
N ILE A 278 -2.08 -10.45 1.95
CA ILE A 278 -2.85 -10.16 3.19
C ILE A 278 -2.52 -11.08 4.37
N PHE A 279 -2.09 -12.31 4.07
CA PHE A 279 -1.64 -13.30 5.07
C PHE A 279 -0.60 -12.72 6.04
N HIS A 280 0.35 -11.93 5.54
CA HIS A 280 1.43 -11.39 6.39
C HIS A 280 0.91 -10.44 7.47
N LEU A 281 -0.25 -9.83 7.23
CA LEU A 281 -0.89 -8.88 8.11
C LEU A 281 -1.88 -9.56 9.09
N LEU A 282 -2.70 -10.49 8.60
CA LEU A 282 -3.87 -10.98 9.33
C LEU A 282 -3.61 -12.23 10.21
N VAL A 283 -2.49 -12.92 10.02
CA VAL A 283 -2.08 -14.05 10.89
C VAL A 283 -2.11 -13.63 12.37
N PRO A 284 -2.63 -14.47 13.29
CA PRO A 284 -2.92 -15.90 13.12
C PRO A 284 -4.32 -16.25 12.62
N ASP A 285 -5.14 -15.28 12.23
CA ASP A 285 -6.53 -15.54 11.84
C ASP A 285 -6.64 -16.00 10.39
N LEU A 286 -6.56 -17.32 10.21
CA LEU A 286 -6.62 -17.96 8.90
C LEU A 286 -8.04 -18.04 8.34
N GLU A 287 -9.07 -17.95 9.19
CA GLU A 287 -10.46 -17.89 8.77
C GLU A 287 -10.71 -16.59 8.02
N LEU A 288 -10.33 -15.46 8.62
CA LEU A 288 -10.46 -14.15 7.97
C LEU A 288 -9.65 -14.08 6.67
N VAL A 289 -8.43 -14.62 6.64
CA VAL A 289 -7.63 -14.69 5.41
C VAL A 289 -8.34 -15.51 4.34
N ARG A 290 -8.88 -16.67 4.69
CA ARG A 290 -9.61 -17.53 3.74
C ARG A 290 -10.86 -16.84 3.21
N THR A 291 -11.63 -16.16 4.07
CA THR A 291 -12.81 -15.39 3.66
C THR A 291 -12.44 -14.34 2.62
N LEU A 292 -11.38 -13.55 2.88
CA LEU A 292 -10.91 -12.51 1.96
C LEU A 292 -10.37 -13.08 0.64
N LEU A 293 -9.64 -14.20 0.68
CA LEU A 293 -9.22 -14.91 -0.54
C LEU A 293 -10.40 -15.42 -1.37
N GLY A 294 -11.48 -15.85 -0.71
CA GLY A 294 -12.74 -16.21 -1.38
C GLY A 294 -13.43 -15.06 -2.09
N LEU A 295 -13.16 -13.82 -1.67
CA LEU A 295 -13.61 -12.60 -2.33
C LEU A 295 -12.62 -12.09 -3.40
N GLY A 296 -11.52 -12.83 -3.66
CA GLY A 296 -10.47 -12.42 -4.60
C GLY A 296 -9.52 -11.35 -4.07
N ILE A 297 -9.52 -11.09 -2.76
CA ILE A 297 -8.65 -10.12 -2.10
C ILE A 297 -7.38 -10.83 -1.66
N GLU A 298 -6.31 -10.70 -2.42
CA GLU A 298 -5.03 -11.37 -2.14
C GLU A 298 -3.98 -10.43 -1.53
N THR A 299 -4.01 -9.15 -1.92
CA THR A 299 -3.00 -8.15 -1.56
C THR A 299 -3.50 -7.12 -0.55
N ILE A 300 -2.58 -6.51 0.21
CA ILE A 300 -2.91 -5.44 1.16
C ILE A 300 -3.50 -4.23 0.44
N GLY A 301 -3.02 -3.91 -0.77
CA GLY A 301 -3.59 -2.83 -1.58
C GLY A 301 -5.06 -3.07 -1.93
N GLN A 302 -5.41 -4.29 -2.35
CA GLN A 302 -6.80 -4.70 -2.58
C GLN A 302 -7.61 -4.64 -1.28
N LEU A 303 -7.06 -5.11 -0.16
CA LEU A 303 -7.74 -5.07 1.14
C LEU A 303 -8.05 -3.64 1.58
N ARG A 304 -7.11 -2.71 1.35
CA ARG A 304 -7.32 -1.27 1.61
C ARG A 304 -8.41 -0.70 0.72
N SER A 305 -8.37 -1.00 -0.58
CA SER A 305 -9.42 -0.56 -1.51
C SER A 305 -10.79 -1.14 -1.14
N PHE A 306 -10.85 -2.40 -0.72
CA PHE A 306 -12.06 -3.05 -0.24
C PHE A 306 -12.57 -2.44 1.07
N SER A 307 -11.67 -2.09 2.01
CA SER A 307 -12.05 -1.51 3.32
C SER A 307 -12.77 -0.16 3.24
N VAL A 308 -12.61 0.55 2.12
CA VAL A 308 -13.27 1.84 1.84
C VAL A 308 -14.49 1.68 0.92
N SER A 309 -14.73 0.48 0.39
CA SER A 309 -15.82 0.24 -0.54
C SER A 309 -17.14 -0.02 0.20
N ASP A 310 -18.23 0.52 -0.35
CA ASP A 310 -19.59 0.20 0.10
C ASP A 310 -19.86 -1.30 -0.13
N GLY A 311 -20.38 -1.98 0.88
CA GLY A 311 -20.71 -3.41 0.82
C GLY A 311 -19.81 -4.35 1.63
N ILE A 312 -18.71 -3.85 2.23
CA ILE A 312 -17.89 -4.64 3.17
C ILE A 312 -18.73 -5.23 4.33
N GLU A 313 -19.79 -4.52 4.74
CA GLU A 313 -20.78 -4.90 5.75
C GLU A 313 -21.53 -6.20 5.44
N SER A 314 -21.67 -6.52 4.16
CA SER A 314 -22.35 -7.76 3.74
C SER A 314 -21.45 -8.99 3.90
N PHE A 315 -20.15 -8.80 4.11
CA PHE A 315 -19.16 -9.88 4.11
C PHE A 315 -18.39 -10.01 5.42
N LEU A 316 -18.17 -8.89 6.12
CA LEU A 316 -17.44 -8.84 7.39
C LEU A 316 -18.31 -8.24 8.48
N ASP A 317 -18.28 -8.84 9.66
CA ASP A 317 -18.90 -8.28 10.86
C ASP A 317 -18.14 -7.05 11.39
N ASP A 318 -18.75 -6.34 12.34
CA ASP A 318 -18.18 -5.11 12.90
C ASP A 318 -16.80 -5.32 13.56
N GLU A 319 -16.59 -6.48 14.19
CA GLU A 319 -15.33 -6.83 14.86
C GLU A 319 -14.22 -7.08 13.83
N GLN A 320 -14.51 -7.85 12.78
CA GLN A 320 -13.61 -8.12 11.66
C GLN A 320 -13.25 -6.83 10.92
N ARG A 321 -14.23 -5.95 10.68
CA ARG A 321 -13.99 -4.64 10.03
C ARG A 321 -13.09 -3.75 10.86
N ALA A 322 -13.37 -3.60 12.16
CA ALA A 322 -12.54 -2.82 13.07
C ALA A 322 -11.11 -3.36 13.10
N ARG A 323 -10.96 -4.68 13.17
CA ARG A 323 -9.66 -5.34 13.14
C ARG A 323 -8.90 -5.09 11.86
N VAL A 324 -9.51 -5.30 10.69
CA VAL A 324 -8.87 -5.03 9.38
C VAL A 324 -8.41 -3.57 9.28
N HIS A 325 -9.24 -2.63 9.75
CA HIS A 325 -8.91 -1.21 9.76
C HIS A 325 -7.67 -0.91 10.61
N ILE A 326 -7.61 -1.45 11.83
CA ILE A 326 -6.46 -1.28 12.74
C ILE A 326 -5.20 -1.88 12.12
N GLU A 327 -5.27 -3.11 11.60
CA GLU A 327 -4.10 -3.77 11.00
C GLU A 327 -3.55 -2.97 9.80
N ILE A 328 -4.43 -2.49 8.92
CA ILE A 328 -4.05 -1.59 7.82
C ILE A 328 -3.36 -0.34 8.36
N ARG A 329 -3.94 0.31 9.36
CA ARG A 329 -3.42 1.57 9.93
C ARG A 329 -2.03 1.36 10.52
N VAL A 330 -1.85 0.32 11.32
CA VAL A 330 -0.55 -0.04 11.93
C VAL A 330 0.50 -0.34 10.85
N ALA A 331 0.14 -1.13 9.83
CA ALA A 331 1.05 -1.49 8.75
C ALA A 331 1.45 -0.27 7.90
N CYS A 332 0.52 0.65 7.62
CA CYS A 332 0.78 1.89 6.88
C CYS A 332 1.74 2.82 7.65
N GLU A 333 1.53 3.02 8.95
CA GLU A 333 2.46 3.81 9.77
C GLU A 333 3.84 3.14 9.86
N PHE A 334 3.86 1.81 9.97
CA PHE A 334 5.10 1.04 9.93
C PHE A 334 5.87 1.26 8.62
N GLU A 335 5.21 1.17 7.48
CA GLU A 335 5.83 1.43 6.17
C GLU A 335 6.38 2.87 6.09
N ARG A 336 5.60 3.87 6.54
CA ARG A 336 6.03 5.28 6.55
C ARG A 336 7.32 5.48 7.34
N CYS A 337 7.41 4.88 8.53
CA CYS A 337 8.61 4.96 9.37
C CYS A 337 9.76 4.12 8.81
N TRP A 338 9.45 3.00 8.17
CA TRP A 338 10.46 2.14 7.53
C TRP A 338 11.09 2.80 6.29
N ARG A 339 10.32 3.57 5.51
CA ARG A 339 10.84 4.30 4.35
C ARG A 339 11.79 5.45 4.72
N VAL A 340 11.86 5.89 5.97
CA VAL A 340 12.79 6.96 6.37
C VAL A 340 14.24 6.51 6.19
N GLY A 341 15.02 7.27 5.43
CA GLY A 341 16.41 6.95 5.09
C GLY A 341 16.52 5.74 4.14
N ARG A 342 15.43 5.40 3.44
CA ARG A 342 15.39 4.42 2.37
C ARG A 342 14.75 5.09 1.17
N GLY A 343 15.56 5.42 0.18
CA GLY A 343 15.10 6.03 -1.05
C GLY A 343 14.05 5.19 -1.80
N ARG A 344 13.36 5.79 -2.77
CA ARG A 344 12.36 5.08 -3.59
C ARG A 344 13.05 4.03 -4.47
N PRO A 345 12.46 2.84 -4.67
CA PRO A 345 13.06 1.84 -5.54
C PRO A 345 13.25 2.39 -6.96
N ILE A 346 14.43 2.19 -7.53
CA ILE A 346 14.71 2.52 -8.93
C ILE A 346 14.12 1.42 -9.79
N ASP A 347 13.13 1.77 -10.62
CA ASP A 347 12.51 0.88 -11.59
C ASP A 347 12.81 1.34 -13.03
N ARG A 348 12.38 0.54 -14.00
CA ARG A 348 12.54 0.86 -15.43
C ARG A 348 11.96 2.24 -15.78
N ARG A 349 10.86 2.63 -15.14
CA ARG A 349 10.17 3.87 -15.42
C ARG A 349 10.99 5.06 -14.92
N ALA A 350 11.50 5.00 -13.70
CA ALA A 350 12.41 5.99 -13.14
C ALA A 350 13.66 6.17 -14.03
N LEU A 351 14.22 5.07 -14.54
CA LEU A 351 15.35 5.13 -15.48
C LEU A 351 14.97 5.77 -16.83
N ALA A 352 13.79 5.45 -17.36
CA ALA A 352 13.30 6.03 -18.61
C ALA A 352 13.00 7.53 -18.48
N GLU A 353 12.38 7.95 -17.37
CA GLU A 353 12.12 9.35 -17.00
C GLU A 353 13.43 10.13 -16.82
N ALA A 354 14.45 9.48 -16.24
CA ALA A 354 15.81 10.02 -16.13
C ALA A 354 16.58 10.11 -17.46
N GLY A 355 15.96 9.73 -18.58
CA GLY A 355 16.53 9.86 -19.92
C GLY A 355 17.37 8.65 -20.37
N VAL A 356 17.36 7.53 -19.66
CA VAL A 356 18.00 6.29 -20.10
C VAL A 356 17.19 5.66 -21.24
N ARG A 357 17.85 5.35 -22.37
CA ARG A 357 17.21 4.80 -23.57
C ARG A 357 17.97 3.63 -24.17
N GLY A 358 17.29 2.84 -25.00
CA GLY A 358 17.86 1.74 -25.79
C GLY A 358 18.40 0.62 -24.90
N ARG A 359 19.48 -0.05 -25.35
CA ARG A 359 20.10 -1.21 -24.66
C ARG A 359 20.48 -0.96 -23.19
N TYR A 360 20.74 0.29 -22.82
CA TYR A 360 21.10 0.67 -21.46
C TYR A 360 19.89 0.71 -20.54
N LEU A 361 18.68 0.94 -21.06
CA LEU A 361 17.47 0.87 -20.26
C LEU A 361 17.25 -0.56 -19.78
N ASP A 362 17.36 -1.55 -20.67
CA ASP A 362 17.25 -2.97 -20.29
C ASP A 362 18.37 -3.38 -19.34
N SER A 363 19.63 -3.03 -19.67
CA SER A 363 20.79 -3.42 -18.85
C SER A 363 20.78 -2.82 -17.44
N LEU A 364 20.35 -1.56 -17.30
CA LEU A 364 20.25 -0.88 -16.01
C LEU A 364 18.99 -1.27 -15.25
N THR A 365 17.89 -1.63 -15.94
CA THR A 365 16.71 -2.23 -15.29
C THR A 365 17.09 -3.56 -14.65
N ASP A 366 17.76 -4.44 -15.39
CA ASP A 366 18.21 -5.74 -14.87
C ASP A 366 19.17 -5.57 -13.67
N LEU A 367 20.02 -4.54 -13.70
CA LEU A 367 20.89 -4.20 -12.57
C LEU A 367 20.10 -3.71 -11.36
N ALA A 368 19.15 -2.80 -11.57
CA ALA A 368 18.27 -2.32 -10.51
C ALA A 368 17.48 -3.49 -9.90
N ASP A 369 16.92 -4.38 -10.72
CA ASP A 369 16.21 -5.58 -10.27
C ASP A 369 17.13 -6.50 -9.46
N THR A 370 18.38 -6.69 -9.88
CA THR A 370 19.37 -7.49 -9.14
C THR A 370 19.69 -6.89 -7.77
N LEU A 371 19.65 -5.56 -7.67
CA LEU A 371 19.86 -4.80 -6.43
C LEU A 371 18.56 -4.53 -5.66
N ASN A 372 17.44 -5.14 -6.06
CA ASN A 372 16.10 -4.89 -5.50
C ASN A 372 15.73 -3.39 -5.46
N GLY A 373 16.13 -2.64 -6.47
CA GLY A 373 15.86 -1.22 -6.64
C GLY A 373 16.56 -0.30 -5.63
N ASP A 374 17.55 -0.78 -4.87
CA ASP A 374 18.23 0.03 -3.86
C ASP A 374 19.00 1.22 -4.49
N PRO A 375 18.61 2.48 -4.21
CA PRO A 375 19.20 3.65 -4.85
C PRO A 375 20.67 3.85 -4.51
N ASP A 376 21.04 3.63 -3.25
CA ASP A 376 22.40 3.83 -2.77
C ASP A 376 23.31 2.74 -3.34
N ALA A 377 22.86 1.47 -3.32
CA ALA A 377 23.61 0.38 -3.89
C ALA A 377 23.71 0.49 -5.43
N PHE A 378 22.65 0.97 -6.08
CA PHE A 378 22.63 1.19 -7.53
C PHE A 378 23.60 2.30 -7.94
N LEU A 379 23.57 3.46 -7.28
CA LEU A 379 24.50 4.56 -7.53
C LEU A 379 25.94 4.13 -7.24
N GLN A 380 26.17 3.37 -6.16
CA GLN A 380 27.49 2.82 -5.86
C GLN A 380 27.98 1.82 -6.92
N ALA A 381 27.10 0.94 -7.43
CA ALA A 381 27.45 -0.01 -8.50
C ALA A 381 27.70 0.70 -9.85
N LEU A 382 26.99 1.81 -10.10
CA LEU A 382 27.16 2.67 -11.26
C LEU A 382 28.51 3.41 -11.21
N ASP A 383 28.84 3.98 -10.05
CA ASP A 383 30.06 4.78 -9.83
C ASP A 383 31.33 3.90 -9.83
N LEU A 384 31.30 2.79 -9.10
CA LEU A 384 32.43 1.85 -9.03
C LEU A 384 32.61 0.99 -10.30
N ARG A 385 31.66 1.03 -11.25
CA ARG A 385 31.65 0.24 -12.50
C ARG A 385 31.92 -1.26 -12.29
N VAL A 386 31.45 -1.78 -11.17
CA VAL A 386 31.70 -3.17 -10.74
C VAL A 386 30.96 -4.15 -11.65
N ASP A 387 29.77 -3.77 -12.13
CA ASP A 387 28.96 -4.62 -12.99
C ASP A 387 29.28 -4.41 -14.49
N PRO A 388 29.49 -5.47 -15.29
CA PRO A 388 29.70 -5.34 -16.73
C PRO A 388 28.56 -4.61 -17.47
N ARG A 389 27.34 -4.58 -16.92
CA ARG A 389 26.17 -3.88 -17.47
C ARG A 389 26.27 -2.36 -17.42
N THR A 390 27.12 -1.80 -16.55
CA THR A 390 27.34 -0.34 -16.43
C THR A 390 28.49 0.16 -17.31
N LYS A 391 29.24 -0.75 -17.95
CA LYS A 391 30.40 -0.39 -18.79
C LYS A 391 29.98 0.41 -20.03
N GLY A 392 30.56 1.60 -20.16
CA GLY A 392 30.35 2.49 -21.31
C GLY A 392 29.18 3.47 -21.19
N PHE A 393 28.41 3.43 -20.10
CA PHE A 393 27.41 4.45 -19.80
C PHE A 393 28.10 5.73 -19.30
N ARG A 394 27.89 6.86 -19.99
CA ARG A 394 28.62 8.12 -19.75
C ARG A 394 27.85 9.17 -18.95
N ASN A 395 26.52 9.07 -18.88
CA ASN A 395 25.66 10.08 -18.25
C ASN A 395 25.33 9.73 -16.78
N GLN A 396 26.33 9.24 -16.03
CA GLN A 396 26.16 8.76 -14.65
C GLN A 396 25.78 9.91 -13.70
N ASP A 397 26.48 11.04 -13.80
CA ASP A 397 26.25 12.21 -12.95
C ASP A 397 24.86 12.84 -13.18
N GLN A 398 24.41 12.86 -14.44
CA GLN A 398 23.08 13.39 -14.79
C GLN A 398 21.97 12.47 -14.28
N LEU A 399 22.17 11.15 -14.34
CA LEU A 399 21.25 10.17 -13.78
C LEU A 399 21.19 10.29 -12.25
N ALA A 400 22.33 10.40 -11.57
CA ALA A 400 22.41 10.58 -10.13
C ALA A 400 21.70 11.86 -9.67
N ALA A 401 21.99 13.00 -10.33
CA ALA A 401 21.34 14.28 -10.03
C ALA A 401 19.83 14.24 -10.26
N HIS A 402 19.36 13.55 -11.30
CA HIS A 402 17.92 13.39 -11.54
C HIS A 402 17.26 12.54 -10.45
N LEU A 403 17.87 11.41 -10.09
CA LEU A 403 17.38 10.52 -9.03
C LEU A 403 17.35 11.23 -7.66
N GLU A 404 18.34 12.07 -7.34
CA GLU A 404 18.31 12.91 -6.14
C GLU A 404 17.20 13.96 -6.20
N SER A 405 17.06 14.67 -7.33
CA SER A 405 16.03 15.72 -7.49
C SER A 405 14.60 15.19 -7.40
N GLU A 406 14.36 13.97 -7.88
CA GLU A 406 13.06 13.28 -7.85
C GLU A 406 12.83 12.50 -6.54
N GLY A 407 13.76 12.61 -5.58
CA GLY A 407 13.64 12.00 -4.25
C GLY A 407 13.77 10.48 -4.24
N PHE A 408 14.44 9.89 -5.25
CA PHE A 408 14.81 8.48 -5.22
C PHE A 408 15.93 8.22 -4.22
N VAL A 409 16.74 9.21 -3.86
CA VAL A 409 17.74 9.11 -2.79
C VAL A 409 17.22 9.84 -1.55
N ASP A 410 17.29 9.20 -0.38
CA ASP A 410 16.88 9.78 0.90
C ASP A 410 18.09 9.92 1.82
N HIS A 411 18.59 11.16 2.00
CA HIS A 411 19.75 11.44 2.84
C HIS A 411 19.47 11.39 4.35
N ARG A 412 18.22 11.14 4.76
CA ARG A 412 17.90 11.00 6.20
C ARG A 412 18.60 9.77 6.76
N GLN A 413 19.07 9.88 8.00
CA GLN A 413 19.68 8.74 8.66
C GLN A 413 18.62 7.66 8.92
N MET A 414 18.91 6.44 8.45
CA MET A 414 18.05 5.28 8.64
C MET A 414 17.83 5.04 10.15
N PRO A 415 16.58 5.10 10.66
CA PRO A 415 16.33 4.93 12.07
C PRO A 415 16.58 3.47 12.47
N SER A 416 17.20 3.30 13.64
CA SER A 416 17.37 1.98 14.25
C SER A 416 15.99 1.35 14.53
N PRO A 417 15.89 0.02 14.67
CA PRO A 417 14.63 -0.64 15.03
C PRO A 417 14.00 -0.08 16.32
N GLU A 418 14.83 0.32 17.29
CA GLU A 418 14.39 0.92 18.54
C GLU A 418 13.84 2.34 18.35
N GLN A 419 14.55 3.17 17.58
CA GLN A 419 14.09 4.53 17.24
C GLN A 419 12.78 4.50 16.46
N ARG A 420 12.68 3.59 15.48
CA ARG A 420 11.45 3.39 14.70
C ARG A 420 10.29 2.97 15.59
N ARG A 421 10.53 2.09 16.56
CA ARG A 421 9.51 1.66 17.52
C ARG A 421 9.00 2.82 18.38
N VAL A 422 9.89 3.66 18.90
CA VAL A 422 9.48 4.84 19.70
C VAL A 422 8.62 5.78 18.87
N GLU A 423 9.03 6.09 17.65
CA GLU A 423 8.24 6.92 16.72
C GLU A 423 6.88 6.31 16.39
N LEU A 424 6.82 4.99 16.18
CA LEU A 424 5.56 4.29 15.88
C LEU A 424 4.59 4.30 17.07
N LEU A 425 5.09 4.12 18.29
CA LEU A 425 4.26 4.18 19.50
C LEU A 425 3.68 5.59 19.71
N ASP A 426 4.45 6.64 19.42
CA ASP A 426 3.96 8.02 19.47
C ASP A 426 2.86 8.27 18.42
N ARG A 427 3.08 7.83 17.17
CA ARG A 427 2.11 7.96 16.07
C ARG A 427 0.81 7.17 16.28
N LEU A 428 0.89 6.04 16.96
CA LEU A 428 -0.23 5.14 17.22
C LEU A 428 -0.79 5.32 18.65
N ALA A 429 -0.36 6.34 19.39
CA ALA A 429 -0.84 6.59 20.75
C ALA A 429 -2.36 6.84 20.81
N GLU A 430 -2.91 7.48 19.76
CA GLU A 430 -4.34 7.76 19.65
C GLU A 430 -5.18 6.48 19.66
N ILE A 431 -4.82 5.47 18.86
CA ILE A 431 -5.61 4.22 18.77
C ILE A 431 -5.54 3.37 20.03
N VAL A 432 -4.46 3.52 20.81
CA VAL A 432 -4.35 2.90 22.13
C VAL A 432 -5.21 3.67 23.13
N ALA A 433 -5.23 5.00 23.05
CA ALA A 433 -6.03 5.85 23.93
C ALA A 433 -7.54 5.69 23.70
N THR A 434 -7.97 5.45 22.45
CA THR A 434 -9.38 5.16 22.11
C THR A 434 -9.79 3.74 22.48
N GLY A 435 -8.85 2.88 22.86
CA GLY A 435 -9.12 1.48 23.22
C GLY A 435 -9.40 0.58 22.02
N GLU A 436 -9.10 1.02 20.80
CA GLU A 436 -9.24 0.21 19.57
C GLU A 436 -8.27 -0.97 19.58
N ILE A 437 -7.07 -0.78 20.16
CA ILE A 437 -6.07 -1.83 20.33
C ILE A 437 -5.38 -1.70 21.69
N ASP A 438 -5.17 -2.83 22.36
CA ASP A 438 -4.37 -2.87 23.59
C ASP A 438 -2.87 -2.67 23.30
N ALA A 439 -2.16 -2.05 24.23
CA ALA A 439 -0.73 -1.77 24.13
C ALA A 439 0.09 -3.07 23.93
N GLU A 440 -0.27 -4.17 24.58
CA GLU A 440 0.43 -5.45 24.40
C GLU A 440 0.18 -6.05 23.00
N GLN A 441 -1.03 -5.86 22.47
CA GLN A 441 -1.38 -6.30 21.13
C GLN A 441 -0.63 -5.48 20.07
N LEU A 442 -0.57 -4.16 20.22
CA LEU A 442 0.22 -3.29 19.36
C LEU A 442 1.71 -3.67 19.39
N ASP A 443 2.26 -3.92 20.57
CA ASP A 443 3.66 -4.31 20.75
C ASP A 443 4.00 -5.62 20.03
N ARG A 444 3.12 -6.62 20.13
CA ARG A 444 3.22 -7.90 19.40
C ARG A 444 3.16 -7.69 17.88
N ARG A 445 2.26 -6.84 17.40
CA ARG A 445 2.13 -6.52 15.97
C ARG A 445 3.35 -5.82 15.39
N LEU A 446 3.86 -4.79 16.06
CA LEU A 446 5.09 -4.10 15.65
C LEU A 446 6.27 -5.07 15.63
N SER A 447 6.36 -5.97 16.61
CA SER A 447 7.41 -6.99 16.65
C SER A 447 7.29 -7.98 15.48
N HIS A 448 6.08 -8.38 15.10
CA HIS A 448 5.84 -9.23 13.93
C HIS A 448 6.28 -8.55 12.63
N LEU A 449 5.86 -7.30 12.40
CA LEU A 449 6.26 -6.52 11.21
C LEU A 449 7.78 -6.32 11.11
N GLU A 450 8.45 -6.03 12.24
CA GLU A 450 9.92 -5.97 12.27
C GLU A 450 10.57 -7.31 11.90
N THR A 451 10.01 -8.43 12.34
CA THR A 451 10.55 -9.76 11.98
C THR A 451 10.34 -10.14 10.53
N LEU A 452 9.29 -9.62 9.88
CA LEU A 452 9.06 -9.82 8.45
C LEU A 452 10.12 -9.11 7.61
N VAL A 453 10.51 -7.90 8.04
CA VAL A 453 11.44 -7.06 7.29
C VAL A 453 12.91 -7.35 7.63
N ASP A 454 13.22 -7.63 8.89
CA ASP A 454 14.54 -8.07 9.34
C ASP A 454 14.44 -9.39 10.12
N PRO A 455 14.50 -10.54 9.44
CA PRO A 455 14.47 -11.85 10.09
C PRO A 455 15.71 -12.12 10.97
N LYS A 456 16.78 -11.31 10.89
CA LYS A 456 17.96 -11.45 11.77
C LYS A 456 17.74 -10.81 13.15
N SER A 457 16.72 -9.98 13.33
CA SER A 457 16.40 -9.32 14.62
C SER A 457 16.09 -10.31 15.75
N LYS A 458 15.48 -11.47 15.46
CA LYS A 458 15.24 -12.55 16.45
C LYS A 458 16.52 -13.09 17.09
N LYS A 459 17.66 -13.09 16.37
CA LYS A 459 18.94 -13.60 16.89
C LYS A 459 19.65 -12.63 17.83
N ARG A 460 19.30 -11.33 17.82
CA ARG A 460 19.91 -10.33 18.72
C ARG A 460 19.25 -10.29 20.10
N ARG A 461 17.94 -10.56 20.20
CA ARG A 461 17.23 -10.62 21.50
C ARG A 461 17.56 -11.84 22.35
N SER A 462 18.10 -12.92 21.77
CA SER A 462 18.49 -14.14 22.51
C SER A 462 19.94 -14.12 23.04
N LYS A 463 20.63 -12.97 22.96
CA LYS A 463 21.99 -12.77 23.51
C LYS A 463 21.98 -11.56 24.46
N THR A 464 21.24 -11.64 25.55
CA THR A 464 21.58 -10.90 26.77
C THR A 464 22.77 -11.61 27.43
N PRO A 465 23.87 -10.92 27.76
CA PRO A 465 24.94 -11.53 28.55
C PRO A 465 24.42 -11.73 29.97
N THR A 466 24.37 -12.98 30.41
CA THR A 466 24.23 -13.34 31.82
C THR A 466 25.42 -12.74 32.56
N THR A 467 25.20 -11.64 33.27
CA THR A 467 26.12 -11.17 34.29
C THR A 467 26.10 -12.18 35.43
N GLU A 468 27.13 -13.03 35.49
CA GLU A 468 27.48 -13.76 36.71
C GLU A 468 27.84 -12.74 37.81
N PRO A 469 27.31 -12.90 39.03
CA PRO A 469 27.79 -12.11 40.15
C PRO A 469 29.06 -12.76 40.69
N SER A 470 30.20 -12.09 40.49
CA SER A 470 31.39 -12.32 41.28
C SER A 470 31.33 -11.45 42.53
N SER A 471 30.97 -12.03 43.68
CA SER A 471 31.41 -11.75 45.07
C SER A 471 30.45 -12.42 46.05
#